data_AF-A0A969M171-F1
#
_entry.id   AF-A0A969M171-F1
#
_cell.length_a   1.000
_cell.length_b   1.000
_cell.length_c   1.000
_cell.angle_alpha   90.00
_cell.angle_beta   90.00
_cell.angle_gamma   90.00
#
_symmetry.space_group_name_H-M   'P 1'
#
loop_
_entity.id
_entity.type
_entity.pdbx_description
1 polymer ?
#
loop_
_entity_poly.entity_id
_entity_poly.type
_entity_poly.pdbx_seq_one_letter_code
_entity_poly.pdbx_strand_id
1 'polypeptide(L)'
;MAGISKKPDLNDPILRTKLRQGMGHNYYGEPAWPNELLYVFPVVMLGTLALCVGLAVLDPAMLGEPANPFATPLEILPEWYLYPVFQILRILPNKLLGIIFMSAIPLGLMLIPFIESRAISF
;
A
#
# COMPACT_ATOMS: atom_id res chain seq x y z
N MET A 1 -11.27 -19.74 -23.05
CA MET A 1 -11.02 -21.00 -22.31
C MET A 1 -11.52 -20.80 -20.89
N ALA A 2 -12.39 -21.66 -20.37
CA ALA A 2 -12.88 -21.54 -19.00
C ALA A 2 -11.77 -21.92 -18.01
N GLY A 3 -11.46 -21.05 -17.04
CA GLY A 3 -10.47 -21.32 -15.99
C GLY A 3 -10.87 -22.49 -15.09
N ILE A 4 -9.88 -23.21 -14.55
CA ILE A 4 -10.12 -24.31 -13.60
C ILE A 4 -10.44 -23.68 -12.24
N SER A 5 -11.72 -23.66 -11.88
CA SER A 5 -12.20 -23.09 -10.61
C SER A 5 -12.88 -24.15 -9.74
N LYS A 6 -12.42 -24.28 -8.49
CA LYS A 6 -13.00 -25.16 -7.47
C LYS A 6 -14.13 -24.43 -6.74
N LYS A 7 -15.31 -25.05 -6.64
CA LYS A 7 -16.43 -24.53 -5.83
C LYS A 7 -16.20 -24.79 -4.33
N PRO A 8 -16.75 -23.95 -3.42
CA PRO A 8 -16.69 -24.22 -1.98
C PRO A 8 -17.45 -25.50 -1.61
N ASP A 9 -16.84 -26.36 -0.80
CA ASP A 9 -17.47 -27.57 -0.28
C ASP A 9 -18.25 -27.27 1.01
N LEU A 10 -19.54 -26.96 0.86
CA LEU A 10 -20.41 -26.63 1.99
C LEU A 10 -20.79 -27.85 2.84
N ASN A 11 -20.39 -29.06 2.46
CA ASN A 11 -20.60 -30.24 3.29
C ASN A 11 -19.50 -30.40 4.36
N ASP A 12 -18.34 -29.74 4.18
CA ASP A 12 -17.26 -29.75 5.17
C ASP A 12 -17.61 -28.85 6.38
N PRO A 13 -17.80 -29.44 7.59
CA PRO A 13 -18.12 -28.67 8.78
C PRO A 13 -16.98 -27.72 9.21
N ILE A 14 -15.72 -28.02 8.88
CA ILE A 14 -14.57 -27.18 9.20
C ILE A 14 -14.63 -25.90 8.36
N LEU A 15 -14.85 -26.04 7.05
CA LEU A 15 -14.98 -24.88 6.16
C LEU A 15 -16.15 -23.99 6.59
N ARG A 16 -17.31 -24.57 6.90
CA ARG A 16 -18.47 -23.78 7.39
C ARG A 16 -18.17 -23.02 8.67
N THR A 17 -17.43 -23.63 9.59
CA THR A 17 -17.05 -22.98 10.85
C THR A 17 -16.11 -21.80 10.61
N LYS A 18 -15.15 -21.94 9.68
CA LYS A 18 -14.25 -20.85 9.27
C LYS A 18 -15.00 -19.72 8.56
N LEU A 19 -15.91 -20.06 7.64
CA LEU A 19 -16.71 -19.06 6.90
C LEU A 19 -17.60 -18.23 7.84
N ARG A 20 -18.18 -18.84 8.88
CA ARG A 20 -18.92 -18.11 9.93
C ARG A 20 -18.07 -17.09 10.68
N GLN A 21 -16.75 -17.27 10.70
CA GLN A 21 -15.79 -16.36 11.31
C GLN A 21 -15.17 -15.39 10.29
N GLY A 22 -15.69 -15.31 9.05
CA GLY A 22 -15.12 -14.49 7.97
C GLY A 22 -13.79 -15.02 7.41
N MET A 23 -13.45 -16.29 7.68
CA MET A 23 -12.20 -16.93 7.26
C MET A 23 -12.46 -18.06 6.26
N GLY A 24 -11.39 -18.61 5.67
CA GLY A 24 -11.49 -19.80 4.80
C GLY A 24 -11.89 -19.52 3.36
N HIS A 25 -11.91 -18.24 2.95
CA HIS A 25 -12.17 -17.82 1.57
C HIS A 25 -11.08 -18.26 0.57
N ASN A 26 -9.98 -18.84 1.04
CA ASN A 26 -8.89 -19.41 0.24
C ASN A 26 -9.05 -20.92 -0.08
N TYR A 27 -10.13 -21.58 0.36
CA TYR A 27 -10.36 -23.03 0.15
C TYR A 27 -10.99 -23.39 -1.19
N TYR A 28 -11.43 -22.39 -1.94
CA TYR A 28 -12.13 -22.48 -3.21
C TYR A 28 -11.61 -21.39 -4.16
N GLY A 29 -12.01 -21.45 -5.43
CA GLY A 29 -11.46 -20.61 -6.49
C GLY A 29 -10.38 -21.31 -7.29
N GLU A 30 -9.47 -20.53 -7.87
CA GLU A 30 -8.38 -21.07 -8.67
C GLU A 30 -7.24 -21.59 -7.77
N PRO A 31 -6.57 -22.70 -8.14
CA PRO A 31 -5.41 -23.17 -7.39
C PRO A 31 -4.28 -22.14 -7.39
N ALA A 32 -3.85 -21.70 -6.21
CA ALA A 32 -2.74 -20.75 -6.08
C ALA A 32 -1.44 -21.29 -6.71
N TRP A 33 -1.16 -22.58 -6.52
CA TRP A 33 -0.07 -23.27 -7.21
C TRP A 33 -0.62 -24.19 -8.32
N PRO A 34 -0.02 -24.20 -9.53
CA PRO A 34 1.05 -23.31 -10.00
C PRO A 34 0.52 -21.99 -10.59
N ASN A 35 -0.79 -21.86 -10.82
CA ASN A 35 -1.36 -20.84 -11.69
C ASN A 35 -0.98 -19.41 -11.30
N GLU A 36 -1.26 -19.02 -10.06
CA GLU A 36 -0.95 -17.66 -9.56
C GLU A 36 0.53 -17.54 -9.20
N LEU A 37 1.02 -18.44 -8.33
CA LEU A 37 2.33 -18.30 -7.71
C LEU A 37 3.51 -18.53 -8.66
N LEU A 38 3.40 -19.49 -9.59
CA LEU A 38 4.50 -19.83 -10.49
C LEU A 38 4.39 -19.08 -11.82
N TYR A 39 3.19 -18.84 -12.33
CA TYR A 39 3.03 -18.21 -13.64
C TYR A 39 2.73 -16.71 -13.55
N VAL A 40 1.74 -16.29 -12.76
CA VAL A 40 1.35 -14.87 -12.69
C VAL A 40 2.37 -14.03 -11.91
N PHE A 41 2.81 -14.50 -10.74
CA PHE A 41 3.67 -13.72 -9.86
C PHE A 41 5.00 -13.31 -10.51
N PRO A 42 5.75 -14.20 -11.18
CA PRO A 42 6.97 -13.79 -11.87
C PRO A 42 6.74 -12.79 -13.00
N VAL A 43 5.61 -12.89 -13.71
CA VAL A 43 5.26 -11.91 -14.76
C VAL A 43 5.05 -10.53 -14.15
N VAL A 44 4.32 -10.43 -13.03
CA VAL A 44 4.10 -9.16 -12.32
C VAL A 44 5.42 -8.60 -11.77
N MET A 45 6.24 -9.45 -11.14
CA MET A 45 7.54 -9.04 -10.59
C MET A 45 8.48 -8.52 -11.68
N LEU A 46 8.66 -9.29 -12.76
CA LEU A 46 9.54 -8.92 -13.87
C LEU A 46 9.00 -7.72 -14.63
N GLY A 47 7.69 -7.62 -14.82
CA GLY A 47 7.05 -6.45 -15.43
C GLY A 47 7.29 -5.18 -14.63
N THR A 48 7.09 -5.25 -13.30
CA THR A 48 7.36 -4.12 -12.40
C THR A 48 8.83 -3.72 -12.43
N LEU A 49 9.74 -4.69 -12.35
CA LEU A 49 11.18 -4.44 -12.44
C LEU A 49 11.58 -3.82 -13.78
N ALA A 50 11.06 -4.34 -14.89
CA ALA A 50 11.33 -3.84 -16.23
C ALA A 50 10.87 -2.38 -16.38
N LEU A 51 9.72 -2.02 -15.82
CA LEU A 51 9.24 -0.64 -15.81
C LEU A 51 10.16 0.27 -14.97
N CYS A 52 10.55 -0.15 -13.77
CA CYS A 52 11.48 0.62 -12.94
C CYS A 52 12.84 0.83 -13.63
N VAL A 53 13.40 -0.22 -14.24
CA VAL A 53 14.65 -0.15 -15.01
C VAL A 53 14.48 0.73 -16.24
N GLY A 54 13.36 0.59 -16.97
CA GLY A 54 13.05 1.43 -18.11
C GLY A 54 13.03 2.91 -17.75
N LEU A 55 12.35 3.28 -16.66
CA LEU A 55 12.33 4.65 -16.14
C LEU A 55 13.73 5.13 -15.74
N ALA A 56 14.49 4.32 -15.00
CA ALA A 56 15.85 4.69 -14.56
C ALA A 56 16.84 4.89 -15.72
N VAL A 57 16.65 4.19 -16.85
CA VAL A 57 17.48 4.36 -18.05
C VAL A 57 17.02 5.55 -18.89
N LEU A 58 15.71 5.78 -19.02
CA LEU A 58 15.16 6.87 -19.83
C LEU A 58 15.26 8.23 -19.15
N ASP A 59 15.21 8.27 -17.82
CA ASP A 59 15.31 9.49 -17.00
C ASP A 59 16.23 9.23 -15.79
N PRO A 60 17.56 9.28 -15.99
CA PRO A 60 18.51 9.00 -14.93
C PRO A 60 18.47 10.08 -13.84
N ALA A 61 18.66 9.66 -12.58
CA ALA A 61 18.64 10.57 -11.44
C ALA A 61 19.69 11.69 -11.56
N MET A 62 19.25 12.93 -11.38
CA MET A 62 20.14 14.10 -11.40
C MET A 62 20.99 14.16 -10.12
N LEU A 63 22.26 14.54 -10.27
CA LEU A 63 23.14 14.86 -9.14
C LEU A 63 23.05 16.36 -8.84
N GLY A 64 22.66 16.69 -7.62
CA GLY A 64 22.62 18.07 -7.14
C GLY A 64 23.98 18.61 -6.72
N GLU A 65 24.02 19.90 -6.38
CA GLU A 65 25.21 20.54 -5.82
C GLU A 65 25.51 20.01 -4.39
N PRO A 66 26.78 20.04 -3.95
CA PRO A 66 27.13 19.73 -2.57
C PRO A 66 26.40 20.63 -1.56
N ALA A 67 26.03 20.07 -0.41
CA ALA A 67 25.32 20.82 0.62
C ALA A 67 26.14 22.01 1.15
N ASN A 68 25.54 23.19 1.19
CA ASN A 68 26.12 24.41 1.75
C ASN A 68 25.24 24.97 2.89
N PRO A 69 25.68 24.90 4.16
CA PRO A 69 24.89 25.41 5.30
C PRO A 69 24.60 26.91 5.27
N PHE A 70 25.38 27.69 4.51
CA PHE A 70 25.26 29.14 4.42
C PHE A 70 24.49 29.63 3.19
N ALA A 71 24.01 28.71 2.34
CA ALA A 71 23.24 29.03 1.13
C ALA A 71 21.95 28.21 1.10
N THR A 72 20.80 28.88 1.22
CA THR A 72 19.48 28.25 1.12
C THR A 72 18.98 28.32 -0.33
N PRO A 73 18.61 27.19 -0.96
CA PRO A 73 18.07 27.19 -2.33
C PRO A 73 16.70 27.87 -2.39
N LEU A 74 16.31 28.37 -3.57
CA LEU A 74 15.05 29.08 -3.79
C LEU A 74 13.82 28.17 -3.63
N GLU A 75 13.94 26.91 -4.07
CA GLU A 75 12.89 25.90 -3.98
C GLU A 75 13.30 24.81 -2.99
N ILE A 76 12.54 24.66 -1.91
CA ILE A 76 12.74 23.62 -0.90
C ILE A 76 11.46 22.79 -0.82
N LEU A 77 11.50 21.62 -1.43
CA LEU A 77 10.39 20.68 -1.46
C LEU A 77 10.90 19.30 -1.01
N PRO A 78 10.10 18.55 -0.24
CA PRO A 78 10.41 17.15 0.05
C PRO A 78 9.99 16.26 -1.12
N GLU A 79 10.00 14.95 -0.90
CA GLU A 79 9.41 13.99 -1.84
C GLU A 79 7.89 14.14 -1.95
N TRP A 80 7.33 13.74 -3.08
CA TRP A 80 5.93 13.94 -3.46
C TRP A 80 4.92 13.38 -2.44
N TYR A 81 5.21 12.22 -1.84
CA TYR A 81 4.33 11.60 -0.83
C TYR A 81 4.32 12.37 0.50
N LEU A 82 5.27 13.28 0.72
CA LEU A 82 5.30 14.17 1.89
C LEU A 82 4.65 15.53 1.63
N TYR A 83 4.23 15.85 0.40
CA TYR A 83 3.60 17.14 0.08
C TYR A 83 2.39 17.48 0.98
N PRO A 84 1.46 16.55 1.28
CA PRO A 84 0.34 16.87 2.17
C PRO A 84 0.81 17.27 3.59
N VAL A 85 1.81 16.57 4.13
CA VAL A 85 2.36 16.86 5.47
C VAL A 85 3.16 18.16 5.46
N PHE A 86 3.99 18.36 4.44
CA PHE A 86 4.75 19.60 4.25
C PHE A 86 3.84 20.83 4.15
N GLN A 87 2.70 20.69 3.47
CA GLN A 87 1.67 21.72 3.38
C GLN A 87 1.10 22.09 4.75
N ILE A 88 0.79 21.08 5.58
CA ILE A 88 0.30 21.27 6.95
C ILE A 88 1.34 22.01 7.80
N LEU A 89 2.61 21.60 7.70
CA LEU A 89 3.70 22.19 8.49
C LEU A 89 4.02 23.65 8.11
N ARG A 90 3.81 24.06 6.85
CA ARG A 90 4.05 25.45 6.42
C ARG A 90 2.86 26.39 6.61
N ILE A 91 1.63 25.86 6.62
CA ILE A 91 0.42 26.67 6.81
C ILE A 91 0.15 26.95 8.30
N LEU A 92 0.38 25.96 9.17
CA LEU A 92 0.06 26.11 10.59
C LEU A 92 1.10 26.97 11.31
N PRO A 93 0.70 28.11 11.92
CA PRO A 93 1.66 29.00 12.58
C PRO A 93 2.21 28.42 13.89
N ASN A 94 1.45 27.51 14.54
CA ASN A 94 1.88 26.85 15.77
C ASN A 94 2.58 25.51 15.45
N LYS A 95 3.87 25.42 15.81
CA LYS A 95 4.70 24.23 15.58
C LYS A 95 4.15 22.97 16.25
N LEU A 96 3.60 23.08 17.46
CA LEU A 96 3.06 21.94 18.19
C LEU A 96 1.81 21.39 17.50
N LEU A 97 0.92 22.27 17.02
CA LEU A 97 -0.26 21.86 16.24
C LEU A 97 0.16 21.16 14.94
N GLY A 98 1.16 21.70 14.23
CA GLY A 98 1.71 21.06 13.03
C GLY A 98 2.17 19.62 13.27
N ILE A 99 2.90 19.39 14.37
CA ILE A 99 3.36 18.05 14.75
C ILE A 99 2.18 17.13 15.11
N ILE A 100 1.17 17.64 15.83
CA ILE A 100 -0.03 16.88 16.20
C ILE A 100 -0.80 16.44 14.95
N PHE A 101 -1.01 17.33 13.97
CA PHE A 101 -1.71 16.96 12.74
C PHE A 101 -0.90 15.96 11.89
N MET A 102 0.42 16.11 11.85
CA MET A 102 1.29 15.13 11.17
C MET A 102 1.18 13.74 11.81
N SER A 103 1.25 13.63 13.14
CA SER A 103 1.15 12.34 13.83
C SER A 103 -0.26 11.75 13.82
N ALA A 104 -1.30 12.60 13.73
CA ALA A 104 -2.69 12.18 13.63
C ALA A 104 -2.98 11.37 12.37
N ILE A 105 -2.22 11.53 11.26
CA ILE A 105 -2.44 10.77 10.02
C ILE A 105 -2.24 9.26 10.24
N PRO A 106 -1.05 8.75 10.60
CA PRO A 106 -0.86 7.31 10.83
C PRO A 106 -1.65 6.79 12.03
N LEU A 107 -1.82 7.59 13.09
CA LEU A 107 -2.63 7.19 14.24
C LEU A 107 -4.12 7.06 13.88
N GLY A 108 -4.66 7.98 13.09
CA GLY A 108 -6.01 7.91 12.57
C GLY A 108 -6.22 6.68 11.69
N LEU A 109 -5.29 6.40 10.78
CA LEU A 109 -5.33 5.20 9.94
C LEU A 109 -5.29 3.91 10.77
N MET A 110 -4.49 3.87 11.84
CA MET A 110 -4.42 2.73 12.76
C MET A 110 -5.75 2.48 13.49
N LEU A 111 -6.54 3.53 13.73
CA LEU A 111 -7.83 3.44 14.43
C LEU A 111 -8.99 3.01 13.52
N ILE A 112 -8.84 3.07 12.19
CA ILE A 112 -9.89 2.69 11.21
C ILE A 112 -10.56 1.35 11.53
N PRO A 113 -9.83 0.21 11.69
CA PRO A 113 -10.49 -1.08 11.91
C PRO A 113 -11.34 -1.12 13.19
N PHE A 114 -11.02 -0.31 14.19
CA PHE A 114 -11.79 -0.24 15.44
C PHE A 114 -13.02 0.67 15.30
N ILE A 115 -12.89 1.77 14.56
CA ILE A 115 -13.97 2.72 14.29
C ILE A 115 -15.03 2.07 13.37
N GLU A 116 -14.62 1.38 12.32
CA GLU A 116 -15.51 0.78 11.32
C GLU A 116 -15.95 -0.64 11.66
N SER A 117 -15.47 -1.22 12.77
CA SER A 117 -15.78 -2.60 13.20
C SER A 117 -17.27 -2.92 13.27
N ARG A 118 -18.14 -1.94 13.51
CA ARG A 118 -19.61 -2.15 13.59
C ARG A 118 -20.32 -2.16 12.23
N ALA A 119 -19.67 -1.72 11.15
CA ALA A 119 -20.28 -1.67 9.82
C ALA A 119 -20.25 -3.03 9.08
N ILE A 120 -19.50 -4.00 9.59
CA ILE A 120 -19.28 -5.31 8.98
C ILE A 120 -19.85 -6.39 9.91
N SER A 121 -21.18 -6.45 10.03
CA SER A 121 -21.87 -7.61 10.59
C SER A 121 -22.41 -8.42 9.40
N PHE A 122 -21.79 -9.58 9.14
CA PHE A 122 -22.28 -10.58 8.19
C PHE A 122 -23.32 -11.49 8.83
#